data_AF-A0AAV5TIP3-F1
#
_entry.id   AF-A0AAV5TIP3-F1
#
_cell.length_a   1.000
_cell.length_b   1.000
_cell.length_c   1.000
_cell.angle_alpha   90.00
_cell.angle_beta   90.00
_cell.angle_gamma   90.00
#
_symmetry.space_group_name_H-M   'P 1'
#
loop_
_entity.id
_entity.type
_entity.pdbx_description
1 polymer ?
#
loop_
_entity_poly.entity_id
_entity_poly.type
_entity_poly.pdbx_seq_one_letter_code
_entity_poly.pdbx_strand_id
1 'polypeptide(L)'
;SLLYGFDYDRRLLLHVTIGAQTILPIFNTLLIHPTVLFLINRRKGMHTDIRIGYVTTVVCYNIQATIFFGIRAHLLSPYGGIFFGGPLCREGRLSHAALLALTIECGFPFFIFLTVRLHQLVLRGSESPWIITTRLQLILFSVLLGIQLTNVFGFANSSVSKKA
;
A
#
# COMPACT_ATOMS: atom_id res chain seq x y z
N SER A 1 -24.26 21.23 -6.69
CA SER A 1 -24.24 20.41 -7.91
C SER A 1 -22.82 20.41 -8.44
N LEU A 2 -22.24 19.25 -8.74
CA LEU A 2 -20.91 19.19 -9.35
C LEU A 2 -21.04 19.45 -10.86
N LEU A 3 -20.20 20.32 -11.41
CA LEU A 3 -20.35 20.89 -12.76
C LEU A 3 -20.41 19.85 -13.91
N TYR A 4 -19.92 18.63 -13.70
CA TYR A 4 -19.72 17.63 -14.75
C TYR A 4 -20.67 16.42 -14.67
N GLY A 5 -21.84 16.54 -14.02
CA GLY A 5 -22.84 15.46 -14.03
C GLY A 5 -22.45 14.22 -13.21
N PHE A 6 -21.57 14.40 -12.22
CA PHE A 6 -21.09 13.35 -11.30
C PHE A 6 -22.16 12.73 -10.41
N ASP A 7 -23.42 13.16 -10.50
CA ASP A 7 -24.47 12.74 -9.58
C ASP A 7 -24.81 11.25 -9.73
N TYR A 8 -24.62 10.64 -10.90
CA TYR A 8 -24.86 9.19 -11.10
C TYR A 8 -23.81 8.32 -10.40
N ASP A 9 -22.53 8.56 -10.68
CA ASP A 9 -21.42 7.83 -10.05
C ASP A 9 -21.44 8.01 -8.52
N ARG A 10 -21.69 9.25 -8.09
CA ARG A 10 -21.83 9.60 -6.68
C ARG A 10 -23.01 8.88 -6.01
N ARG A 11 -24.15 8.70 -6.68
CA ARG A 11 -25.32 8.04 -6.07
C ARG A 11 -25.16 6.52 -6.02
N LEU A 12 -24.51 5.92 -7.02
CA LEU A 12 -24.42 4.46 -7.14
C LEU A 12 -23.13 3.89 -6.49
N LEU A 13 -21.95 4.36 -6.92
CA LEU A 13 -20.67 3.73 -6.57
C LEU A 13 -20.05 4.29 -5.30
N LEU A 14 -20.32 5.55 -4.96
CA LEU A 14 -19.72 6.17 -3.78
C LEU A 14 -20.15 5.43 -2.49
N HIS A 15 -21.44 5.11 -2.34
CA HIS A 15 -21.94 4.41 -1.16
C HIS A 15 -21.36 3.00 -1.03
N VAL A 16 -21.30 2.26 -2.14
CA VAL A 16 -20.69 0.93 -2.18
C VAL A 16 -19.21 1.00 -1.83
N THR A 17 -18.49 1.96 -2.41
CA THR A 17 -17.04 2.09 -2.19
C THR A 17 -16.74 2.54 -0.76
N ILE A 18 -17.47 3.51 -0.22
CA ILE A 18 -17.33 3.92 1.19
C ILE A 18 -17.66 2.76 2.13
N GLY A 19 -18.70 1.98 1.84
CA GLY A 19 -19.05 0.79 2.59
C GLY A 19 -17.92 -0.25 2.59
N ALA A 20 -17.40 -0.57 1.40
CA ALA A 20 -16.27 -1.48 1.23
C ALA A 20 -15.01 -0.97 1.95
N GLN A 21 -14.67 0.31 1.81
CA GLN A 21 -13.53 0.94 2.48
C GLN A 21 -13.70 1.08 4.00
N THR A 22 -14.91 0.95 4.52
CA THR A 22 -15.17 0.92 5.96
C THR A 22 -15.04 -0.50 6.50
N ILE A 23 -15.58 -1.49 5.78
CA ILE A 23 -15.66 -2.88 6.25
C ILE A 23 -14.37 -3.65 5.98
N LEU A 24 -13.80 -3.55 4.77
CA LEU A 24 -12.65 -4.35 4.34
C LEU A 24 -11.40 -4.10 5.20
N PRO A 25 -11.01 -2.86 5.53
CA PRO A 25 -9.83 -2.64 6.40
C PRO A 25 -10.00 -3.29 7.77
N ILE A 26 -11.20 -3.22 8.36
CA ILE A 26 -11.49 -3.84 9.66
C ILE A 26 -11.35 -5.36 9.55
N PHE A 27 -11.97 -5.96 8.53
CA PHE A 27 -11.88 -7.41 8.29
C PHE A 27 -10.43 -7.84 8.04
N ASN A 28 -9.68 -7.12 7.20
CA ASN A 28 -8.31 -7.43 6.88
C ASN A 28 -7.39 -7.32 8.10
N THR A 29 -7.51 -6.23 8.87
CA THR A 29 -6.69 -5.97 10.06
C THR A 29 -6.99 -6.91 11.22
N LEU A 30 -8.26 -7.27 11.44
CA LEU A 30 -8.64 -8.12 12.58
C LEU A 30 -8.60 -9.62 12.28
N LEU A 31 -8.84 -10.03 11.04
CA LEU A 31 -8.97 -11.45 10.70
C LEU A 31 -7.84 -11.92 9.78
N ILE A 32 -7.67 -11.30 8.61
CA ILE A 32 -6.73 -11.81 7.61
C ILE A 32 -5.27 -11.67 8.08
N HIS A 33 -4.85 -10.47 8.47
CA HIS A 33 -3.46 -10.21 8.82
C HIS A 33 -2.99 -10.98 10.07
N PRO A 34 -3.74 -11.05 11.18
CA PRO A 34 -3.36 -11.84 12.34
C PRO A 34 -3.32 -13.35 12.02
N THR A 35 -4.24 -13.84 11.19
CA THR A 35 -4.25 -15.24 10.75
C THR A 35 -2.97 -15.57 9.96
N VAL A 36 -2.58 -14.70 9.02
CA VAL A 36 -1.35 -14.87 8.25
C VAL A 36 -0.11 -14.87 9.16
N LEU A 37 -0.02 -13.93 10.11
CA LEU A 37 1.09 -13.87 11.07
C LEU A 37 1.13 -15.11 11.97
N PHE A 38 -0.03 -15.58 12.42
CA PHE A 38 -0.15 -16.80 13.21
C PHE A 38 0.35 -18.03 12.44
N LEU A 39 -0.08 -18.20 11.20
CA LEU A 39 0.35 -19.31 10.32
C LEU A 39 1.86 -19.27 10.07
N ILE A 40 2.42 -18.09 9.84
CA ILE A 40 3.86 -17.88 9.67
C ILE A 40 4.64 -18.26 10.93
N ASN A 41 4.15 -17.85 12.10
CA ASN A 41 4.82 -18.13 13.37
C ASN A 41 4.83 -19.63 13.70
N ARG A 42 3.79 -20.37 13.28
CA ARG A 42 3.70 -21.83 13.47
C ARG A 42 4.65 -22.61 12.55
N ARG A 43 5.10 -22.03 11.43
CA ARG A 43 5.92 -22.73 10.44
C ARG A 43 7.41 -22.71 10.81
N LYS A 44 7.91 -23.81 11.39
CA LYS A 44 9.31 -23.96 11.85
C LYS A 44 10.36 -24.00 10.72
N GLY A 45 10.00 -24.47 9.52
CA GLY A 45 10.94 -24.65 8.40
C GLY A 45 11.10 -23.46 7.45
N MET A 46 10.55 -22.29 7.79
CA MET A 46 10.64 -21.13 6.91
C MET A 46 11.93 -20.36 7.16
N HIS A 47 12.64 -19.99 6.09
CA HIS A 47 13.84 -19.17 6.21
C HIS A 47 13.53 -17.82 6.89
N THR A 48 14.44 -17.38 7.77
CA THR A 48 14.27 -16.21 8.63
C THR A 48 14.09 -14.91 7.84
N ASP A 49 14.78 -14.77 6.73
CA ASP A 49 14.67 -13.61 5.83
C ASP A 49 13.28 -13.50 5.20
N ILE A 50 12.71 -14.62 4.74
CA ILE A 50 11.35 -14.69 4.21
C ILE A 50 10.34 -14.37 5.32
N ARG A 51 10.57 -14.89 6.54
CA ARG A 51 9.74 -14.59 7.70
C ARG A 51 9.70 -13.10 8.00
N ILE A 52 10.87 -12.46 8.09
CA ILE A 52 10.98 -11.02 8.31
C ILE A 52 10.27 -10.26 7.19
N GLY A 53 10.51 -10.62 5.93
CA GLY A 53 9.86 -9.99 4.77
C GLY A 53 8.33 -10.05 4.84
N TYR A 54 7.77 -11.20 5.20
CA TYR A 54 6.32 -11.34 5.38
C TYR A 54 5.79 -10.51 6.55
N VAL A 55 6.44 -10.57 7.72
CA VAL A 55 6.00 -9.82 8.90
C VAL A 55 6.00 -8.32 8.59
N THR A 56 7.08 -7.80 8.02
CA THR A 56 7.18 -6.40 7.62
C THR A 56 6.10 -6.04 6.61
N THR A 57 5.88 -6.87 5.59
CA THR A 57 4.82 -6.65 4.58
C THR A 57 3.43 -6.58 5.23
N VAL A 58 3.11 -7.50 6.15
CA VAL A 58 1.82 -7.48 6.86
C VAL A 58 1.68 -6.25 7.75
N VAL A 59 2.73 -5.83 8.44
CA VAL A 59 2.73 -4.59 9.24
C VAL A 59 2.48 -3.37 8.34
N CYS A 60 3.17 -3.27 7.21
CA CYS A 60 2.93 -2.22 6.22
C CYS A 60 1.49 -2.21 5.71
N TYR A 61 0.91 -3.37 5.40
CA TYR A 61 -0.49 -3.47 4.98
C TYR A 61 -1.47 -3.04 6.07
N ASN A 62 -1.21 -3.32 7.35
CA ASN A 62 -2.04 -2.83 8.45
C ASN A 62 -1.99 -1.31 8.61
N ILE A 63 -0.79 -0.73 8.52
CA ILE A 63 -0.61 0.73 8.54
C ILE A 63 -1.38 1.33 7.36
N GLN A 64 -1.21 0.76 6.17
CA GLN A 64 -1.91 1.18 4.95
C GLN A 64 -3.43 1.08 5.09
N ALA A 65 -3.95 -0.03 5.60
CA ALA A 65 -5.38 -0.22 5.84
C ALA A 65 -5.93 0.82 6.82
N THR A 66 -5.18 1.14 7.88
CA THR A 66 -5.55 2.17 8.86
C THR A 66 -5.61 3.56 8.23
N ILE A 67 -4.61 3.92 7.41
CA ILE A 67 -4.60 5.21 6.71
C ILE A 67 -5.73 5.28 5.69
N PHE A 68 -5.97 4.23 4.90
CA PHE A 68 -7.08 4.18 3.95
C PHE A 68 -8.44 4.28 4.63
N PHE A 69 -8.63 3.63 5.78
CA PHE A 69 -9.82 3.78 6.59
C PHE A 69 -10.01 5.23 7.07
N GLY A 70 -8.90 5.89 7.42
CA GLY A 70 -8.86 7.27 7.87
C GLY A 70 -9.09 8.31 6.76
N ILE A 71 -8.67 8.04 5.53
CA ILE A 71 -8.77 8.98 4.39
C ILE A 71 -10.04 8.74 3.57
N ARG A 72 -10.42 7.48 3.35
CA ARG A 72 -11.53 7.04 2.46
C ARG A 72 -11.49 7.74 1.10
N ALA A 73 -10.42 7.47 0.36
CA ALA A 73 -10.20 8.02 -0.98
C ALA A 73 -11.04 7.26 -2.01
N HIS A 74 -11.91 7.95 -2.73
CA HIS A 74 -12.71 7.38 -3.82
C HIS A 74 -12.34 8.05 -5.14
N LEU A 75 -11.95 7.24 -6.13
CA LEU A 75 -11.68 7.72 -7.48
C LEU A 75 -13.02 7.90 -8.20
N LEU A 76 -13.30 9.10 -8.67
CA LEU A 76 -14.57 9.46 -9.32
C LEU A 76 -14.54 9.08 -10.80
N SER A 77 -14.82 7.81 -11.12
CA SER A 77 -14.85 7.33 -12.50
C SER A 77 -15.99 7.99 -13.29
N PRO A 78 -15.82 8.37 -14.58
CA PRO A 78 -14.64 8.16 -15.44
C PRO A 78 -13.57 9.26 -15.36
N TYR A 79 -13.67 10.20 -14.43
CA TYR A 79 -12.80 11.37 -14.37
C TYR A 79 -11.62 11.15 -13.41
N GLY A 80 -10.52 11.89 -13.60
CA GLY A 80 -9.33 11.81 -12.72
C GLY A 80 -9.50 12.46 -11.34
N GLY A 81 -10.74 12.63 -10.86
CA GLY A 81 -11.03 13.26 -9.57
C GLY A 81 -10.88 12.28 -8.40
N ILE A 82 -10.39 12.75 -7.26
CA ILE A 82 -10.32 11.97 -6.02
C ILE A 82 -11.17 12.66 -4.97
N PHE A 83 -12.21 11.97 -4.50
CA PHE A 83 -13.02 12.39 -3.36
C PHE A 83 -12.43 11.82 -2.07
N PHE A 84 -12.38 12.65 -1.02
CA PHE A 84 -11.89 12.25 0.29
C PHE A 84 -12.99 12.46 1.34
N GLY A 85 -13.35 11.40 2.08
CA GLY A 85 -14.49 11.42 2.99
C GLY A 85 -14.21 10.88 4.40
N GLY A 86 -12.96 10.56 4.72
CA GLY A 86 -12.60 9.91 5.99
C GLY A 86 -12.37 10.88 7.16
N PRO A 87 -12.24 10.36 8.40
CA PRO A 87 -12.02 11.16 9.59
C PRO A 87 -10.74 12.00 9.55
N LEU A 88 -9.66 11.49 8.96
CA LEU A 88 -8.39 12.23 8.81
C LEU A 88 -8.53 13.43 7.87
N CYS A 89 -9.58 13.48 7.05
CA CYS A 89 -9.80 14.57 6.11
C CYS A 89 -10.43 15.81 6.71
N ARG A 90 -10.95 15.72 7.93
CA ARG A 90 -11.59 16.85 8.63
C ARG A 90 -10.59 17.79 9.27
N GLU A 91 -9.36 17.35 9.52
CA GLU A 91 -8.38 18.11 10.31
C GLU A 91 -7.59 19.16 9.51
N GLY A 92 -7.80 19.28 8.18
CA GLY A 92 -7.36 20.41 7.34
C GLY A 92 -5.84 20.69 7.25
N ARG A 93 -5.01 20.04 8.08
CA ARG A 93 -3.58 20.32 8.26
C ARG A 93 -2.65 19.35 7.53
N LEU A 94 -3.07 18.11 7.31
CA LEU A 94 -2.24 17.12 6.60
C LEU A 94 -2.48 17.16 5.09
N SER A 95 -1.37 17.09 4.33
CA SER A 95 -1.44 16.90 2.89
C SER A 95 -1.91 15.47 2.60
N HIS A 96 -3.20 15.31 2.32
CA HIS A 96 -3.81 14.04 1.91
C HIS A 96 -3.01 13.34 0.81
N ALA A 97 -2.42 14.12 -0.11
CA ALA A 97 -1.53 13.63 -1.15
C ALA A 97 -0.28 12.94 -0.59
N ALA A 98 0.38 13.51 0.43
CA ALA A 98 1.57 12.91 1.03
C ALA A 98 1.24 11.66 1.83
N LEU A 99 0.12 11.65 2.57
CA LEU A 99 -0.33 10.44 3.26
C LEU A 99 -0.69 9.33 2.27
N LEU A 100 -1.40 9.65 1.19
CA LEU A 100 -1.74 8.68 0.14
C LEU A 100 -0.48 8.14 -0.54
N ALA A 101 0.46 9.01 -0.89
CA ALA A 101 1.75 8.63 -1.44
C ALA A 101 2.52 7.73 -0.46
N LEU A 102 2.67 8.13 0.80
CA LEU A 102 3.32 7.32 1.83
C LEU A 102 2.70 5.92 1.92
N THR A 103 1.37 5.87 1.87
CA THR A 103 0.61 4.63 2.00
C THR A 103 0.85 3.66 0.83
N ILE A 104 0.91 4.17 -0.40
CA ILE A 104 1.15 3.37 -1.60
C ILE A 104 2.63 2.96 -1.66
N GLU A 105 3.52 3.90 -1.39
CA GLU A 105 4.94 3.77 -1.71
C GLU A 105 5.75 3.09 -0.61
N CYS A 106 5.32 3.09 0.65
CA CYS A 106 6.06 2.41 1.72
C CYS A 106 5.83 0.91 1.75
N GLY A 107 4.65 0.40 1.38
CA GLY A 107 4.38 -1.05 1.39
C GLY A 107 4.94 -1.79 0.17
N PHE A 108 4.95 -1.12 -0.98
CA PHE A 108 5.27 -1.73 -2.26
C PHE A 108 6.70 -2.32 -2.34
N PRO A 109 7.77 -1.64 -1.87
CA PRO A 109 9.13 -2.19 -1.92
C PRO A 109 9.28 -3.50 -1.16
N PHE A 110 8.64 -3.63 0.01
CA PHE A 110 8.71 -4.85 0.83
C PHE A 110 7.99 -6.01 0.16
N PHE A 111 6.83 -5.75 -0.44
CA PHE A 111 6.09 -6.74 -1.21
C PHE A 111 6.90 -7.23 -2.42
N ILE A 112 7.51 -6.32 -3.19
CA ILE A 112 8.35 -6.67 -4.34
C ILE A 112 9.58 -7.45 -3.90
N PHE A 113 10.26 -7.03 -2.84
CA PHE A 113 11.40 -7.76 -2.29
C PHE A 113 11.02 -9.20 -1.89
N LEU A 114 9.93 -9.36 -1.15
CA LEU A 114 9.43 -10.67 -0.75
C LEU A 114 9.08 -11.55 -1.95
N THR A 115 8.42 -10.98 -2.97
CA THR A 115 8.06 -11.67 -4.20
C THR A 115 9.31 -12.15 -4.95
N VAL A 116 10.33 -11.29 -5.08
CA VAL A 116 11.61 -11.66 -5.68
C VAL A 116 12.29 -12.77 -4.87
N ARG A 117 12.31 -12.69 -3.53
CA ARG A 117 12.90 -13.75 -2.68
C ARG A 117 12.20 -15.10 -2.88
N LEU A 118 10.88 -15.10 -2.89
CA LEU A 118 10.08 -16.32 -3.10
C LEU A 118 10.32 -16.90 -4.49
N HIS A 119 10.33 -16.06 -5.53
CA HIS A 119 10.62 -16.48 -6.89
C HIS A 119 12.02 -17.11 -7.01
N GLN A 120 13.02 -16.47 -6.41
CA GLN A 120 14.40 -16.96 -6.40
C GLN A 120 14.54 -18.27 -5.61
N LEU A 121 13.72 -18.49 -4.59
CA LEU A 121 13.68 -19.76 -3.87
C LEU A 121 13.13 -20.89 -4.74
N VAL A 122 12.10 -20.62 -5.56
CA VAL A 122 11.56 -21.58 -6.52
C VAL A 122 12.58 -21.91 -7.62
N LEU A 123 13.31 -20.91 -8.11
CA LEU A 123 14.30 -21.09 -9.18
C LEU A 123 15.56 -21.85 -8.75
N ARG A 124 15.89 -21.90 -7.45
CA ARG A 124 17.12 -22.57 -6.96
C ARG A 124 17.21 -24.06 -7.27
N GLY A 125 16.10 -24.71 -7.63
CA GLY A 125 16.06 -26.09 -8.10
C GLY A 125 16.09 -26.27 -9.62
N SER A 126 16.25 -25.18 -10.37
CA SER A 126 16.19 -25.17 -11.84
C SER A 126 17.50 -24.64 -12.44
N GLU A 127 17.79 -24.99 -13.69
CA GLU A 127 18.92 -24.44 -14.47
C GLU A 127 18.60 -23.06 -15.08
N SER A 128 17.68 -22.32 -14.46
CA SER A 128 17.21 -21.04 -14.99
C SER A 128 18.34 -20.00 -15.01
N PRO A 129 18.54 -19.27 -16.13
CA PRO A 129 19.53 -18.19 -16.19
C PRO A 129 19.12 -16.96 -15.36
N TRP A 130 17.90 -16.93 -14.84
CA TRP A 130 17.33 -15.81 -14.08
C TRP A 130 17.61 -15.87 -12.57
N ILE A 131 18.58 -16.68 -12.15
CA ILE A 131 19.01 -16.75 -10.74
C ILE A 131 19.83 -15.51 -10.40
N ILE A 132 19.33 -14.74 -9.46
CA ILE A 132 19.91 -13.46 -9.02
C ILE A 132 20.54 -13.64 -7.64
N THR A 133 21.75 -13.11 -7.45
CA THR A 133 22.43 -13.15 -6.15
C THR A 133 21.68 -12.32 -5.09
N THR A 134 21.75 -12.74 -3.82
CA THR A 134 21.14 -11.99 -2.71
C THR A 134 21.64 -10.54 -2.62
N ARG A 135 22.92 -10.30 -2.96
CA ARG A 135 23.49 -8.95 -2.99
C ARG A 135 22.80 -8.06 -4.02
N LEU A 136 22.60 -8.57 -5.23
CA LEU A 136 21.90 -7.82 -6.27
C LEU A 136 20.44 -7.56 -5.89
N GLN A 137 19.76 -8.52 -5.27
CA GLN A 137 18.38 -8.32 -4.77
C GLN A 137 18.31 -7.20 -3.71
N LEU A 138 19.28 -7.13 -2.79
CA LEU A 138 19.36 -6.06 -1.80
C LEU A 138 19.65 -4.70 -2.45
N ILE A 139 20.54 -4.64 -3.45
CA ILE A 139 20.80 -3.41 -4.21
C ILE A 139 19.53 -2.93 -4.90
N LEU A 140 18.82 -3.82 -5.61
CA LEU A 140 17.57 -3.50 -6.29
C LEU A 140 16.50 -2.99 -5.31
N PHE A 141 16.39 -3.63 -4.14
CA PHE A 141 15.48 -3.18 -3.08
C PHE A 141 15.83 -1.79 -2.56
N SER A 142 17.11 -1.52 -2.26
CA SER A 142 17.55 -0.22 -1.77
C SER A 142 17.31 0.90 -2.80
N VAL A 143 17.57 0.63 -4.08
CA VAL A 143 17.29 1.58 -5.17
C VAL A 143 15.79 1.84 -5.28
N LEU A 144 14.97 0.79 -5.28
CA LEU A 144 13.51 0.94 -5.33
C LEU A 144 13.00 1.74 -4.14
N LEU A 145 13.45 1.43 -2.92
CA LEU A 145 13.07 2.16 -1.72
C LEU A 145 13.47 3.64 -1.80
N GLY A 146 14.68 3.94 -2.28
CA GLY A 146 15.14 5.32 -2.46
C GLY A 146 14.29 6.12 -3.45
N ILE A 147 13.92 5.50 -4.58
CA ILE A 147 13.01 6.10 -5.58
C ILE A 147 11.66 6.40 -4.92
N GLN A 148 11.12 5.44 -4.16
CA GLN A 148 9.82 5.61 -3.52
C GLN A 148 9.80 6.67 -2.42
N LEU A 149 10.85 6.77 -1.61
CA LEU A 149 10.97 7.85 -0.65
C LEU A 149 11.06 9.22 -1.34
N THR A 150 11.79 9.31 -2.45
CA THR A 150 11.89 10.53 -3.25
C THR A 150 10.53 10.96 -3.81
N ASN A 151 9.73 10.00 -4.28
CA ASN A 151 8.35 10.27 -4.73
C ASN A 151 7.48 10.84 -3.61
N VAL A 152 7.52 10.25 -2.41
CA VAL A 152 6.77 10.75 -1.24
C VAL A 152 7.16 12.19 -0.90
N PHE A 153 8.46 12.51 -0.90
CA PHE A 153 8.93 13.88 -0.69
C PHE A 153 8.45 14.85 -1.77
N GLY A 154 8.45 14.43 -3.04
CA GLY A 154 7.90 15.22 -4.14
C GLY A 154 6.41 15.54 -3.97
N PHE A 155 5.61 14.56 -3.54
CA PHE A 155 4.19 14.77 -3.22
C PHE A 155 3.97 15.68 -2.02
N ALA A 156 4.82 15.57 -0.98
CA ALA A 156 4.75 16.46 0.17
C ALA A 156 5.03 17.92 -0.22
N ASN A 157 6.10 18.18 -0.98
CA ASN A 157 6.50 19.54 -1.36
C ASN A 157 5.55 20.20 -2.37
N SER A 158 5.04 19.44 -3.35
CA SER A 158 4.08 19.96 -4.33
C SER A 158 2.76 20.41 -3.70
N SER A 159 2.38 19.80 -2.57
CA SER A 159 1.17 20.18 -1.83
C SER A 159 1.30 21.53 -1.09
N VAL A 160 2.52 21.93 -0.74
CA VAL A 160 2.82 23.22 -0.09
C VAL A 160 2.78 24.35 -1.12
N SER A 161 3.33 24.12 -2.31
CA SER A 161 3.41 25.14 -3.37
C SER A 161 2.05 25.61 -3.89
N LYS A 162 0.97 24.83 -3.75
CA LYS A 162 -0.39 25.24 -4.17
C LYS A 162 -1.12 26.12 -3.15
N LYS A 163 -0.54 26.33 -1.96
CA LYS A 163 -1.10 27.17 -0.90
C LYS A 163 -0.47 28.57 -0.82
N ALA A 164 0.63 28.80 -1.54
CA ALA A 164 1.28 30.10 -1.71
C ALA A 164 0.78 30.78 -2.99
#